data_AF-A0A7W0A078-F1
#
_entry.id   AF-A0A7W0A078-F1
#
_cell.length_a   1.000
_cell.length_b   1.000
_cell.length_c   1.000
_cell.angle_alpha   90.00
_cell.angle_beta   90.00
_cell.angle_gamma   90.00
#
_symmetry.space_group_name_H-M   'P 1'
#
loop_
_entity.id
_entity.type
_entity.pdbx_description
1 polymer ?
#
loop_
_entity_poly.entity_id
_entity_poly.type
_entity_poly.pdbx_seq_one_letter_code
_entity_poly.pdbx_strand_id
1 'polypeptide(L)'
;MLHAALAAAATLVALAFALSTFERWLARERPHELAWSLALAAFALASAALWAGVSVGWDGLTFRVFYLFGAIVNVPALALGTVYLLGGRRRGHHWALVILVLSAFAAGVIAVAPFTGPLPREELARGSEVFGPLPRVLAASTSGLGALVLVLGALWSAIRVRRARLVTANVLIAVGTLITGASG
;
A
#
# COMPACT_ATOMS: atom_id res chain seq x y z
N MET A 1 -14.34 -5.35 19.00
CA MET A 1 -13.48 -6.55 19.08
C MET A 1 -13.17 -7.20 17.73
N LEU A 2 -14.14 -7.40 16.83
CA LEU A 2 -13.90 -8.02 15.52
C LEU A 2 -12.85 -7.26 14.67
N HIS A 3 -12.94 -5.94 14.57
CA HIS A 3 -11.99 -5.13 13.78
C HIS A 3 -10.54 -5.24 14.26
N ALA A 4 -10.32 -5.28 15.57
CA ALA A 4 -8.99 -5.46 16.15
C ALA A 4 -8.42 -6.85 15.81
N ALA A 5 -9.22 -7.91 15.94
CA ALA A 5 -8.79 -9.27 15.59
C ALA A 5 -8.42 -9.39 14.10
N LEU A 6 -9.23 -8.81 13.21
CA LEU A 6 -8.96 -8.79 11.77
C LEU A 6 -7.69 -8.00 11.44
N ALA A 7 -7.48 -6.84 12.07
CA ALA A 7 -6.28 -6.03 11.86
C ALA A 7 -5.00 -6.73 12.37
N ALA A 8 -5.07 -7.40 13.51
CA ALA A 8 -3.95 -8.22 14.02
C ALA A 8 -3.63 -9.40 13.09
N ALA A 9 -4.66 -10.13 12.63
CA ALA A 9 -4.49 -11.21 11.68
C ALA A 9 -3.87 -10.71 10.36
N ALA A 10 -4.38 -9.60 9.82
CA ALA A 10 -3.83 -8.98 8.61
C ALA A 10 -2.36 -8.58 8.79
N THR A 11 -2.00 -8.03 9.95
CA THR A 11 -0.61 -7.66 10.29
C THR A 11 0.30 -8.88 10.26
N LEU A 12 -0.07 -9.96 10.95
CA LEU A 12 0.76 -11.17 11.03
C LEU A 12 0.92 -11.85 9.68
N VAL A 13 -0.18 -11.98 8.93
CA VAL A 13 -0.16 -12.57 7.59
C VAL A 13 0.72 -11.72 6.67
N ALA A 14 0.50 -10.42 6.61
CA ALA A 14 1.28 -9.53 5.77
C ALA A 14 2.77 -9.54 6.12
N LEU A 15 3.11 -9.56 7.41
CA LEU A 15 4.49 -9.65 7.87
C LEU A 15 5.14 -10.97 7.45
N ALA A 16 4.44 -12.10 7.59
CA ALA A 16 4.94 -13.39 7.14
C ALA A 16 5.20 -13.40 5.62
N PHE A 17 4.28 -12.85 4.82
CA PHE A 17 4.47 -12.71 3.38
C PHE A 17 5.61 -11.75 3.01
N ALA A 18 5.78 -10.65 3.77
CA ALA A 18 6.87 -9.70 3.57
C ALA A 18 8.23 -10.38 3.77
N LEU A 19 8.38 -11.11 4.88
CA LEU A 19 9.60 -11.86 5.21
C LEU A 19 9.88 -12.97 4.19
N SER A 20 8.89 -13.79 3.85
CA SER A 20 9.04 -14.84 2.85
C SER A 20 9.45 -14.30 1.47
N THR A 21 8.86 -13.17 1.06
CA THR A 21 9.24 -12.50 -0.21
C THR A 21 10.63 -11.88 -0.12
N PHE A 22 11.03 -11.40 1.06
CA PHE A 22 12.34 -10.80 1.29
C PHE A 22 13.46 -11.86 1.29
N GLU A 23 13.23 -13.02 1.88
CA GLU A 23 14.14 -14.17 1.80
C GLU A 23 14.37 -14.59 0.34
N ARG A 24 13.32 -14.62 -0.47
CA ARG A 24 13.45 -14.88 -1.92
C ARG A 24 14.32 -13.83 -2.61
N TRP A 25 14.14 -12.57 -2.26
CA TRP A 25 14.97 -11.49 -2.78
C TRP A 25 16.44 -11.68 -2.39
N LEU A 26 16.74 -12.02 -1.13
CA LEU A 26 18.12 -12.30 -0.69
C LEU A 26 18.75 -13.45 -1.49
N ALA A 27 17.96 -14.46 -1.87
CA ALA A 27 18.44 -15.60 -2.63
C ALA A 27 18.61 -15.34 -4.14
N ARG A 28 17.84 -14.42 -4.74
CA ARG A 28 17.76 -14.25 -6.21
C ARG A 28 18.07 -12.84 -6.71
N GLU A 29 18.20 -11.87 -5.81
CA GLU A 29 18.48 -10.45 -6.03
C GLU A 29 17.59 -9.80 -7.11
N ARG A 30 16.35 -10.26 -7.23
CA ARG A 30 15.41 -9.74 -8.23
C ARG A 30 14.73 -8.47 -7.69
N PRO A 31 14.90 -7.30 -8.34
CA PRO A 31 14.45 -6.03 -7.78
C PRO A 31 12.92 -5.91 -7.62
N HIS A 32 12.13 -6.67 -8.39
CA HIS A 32 10.69 -6.73 -8.19
C HIS A 32 10.30 -7.40 -6.86
N GLU A 33 11.08 -8.39 -6.39
CA GLU A 33 10.82 -9.06 -5.11
C GLU A 33 11.07 -8.10 -3.95
N LEU A 34 12.13 -7.29 -4.00
CA LEU A 34 12.37 -6.24 -3.01
C LEU A 34 11.22 -5.22 -2.95
N ALA A 35 10.75 -4.75 -4.12
CA ALA A 35 9.65 -3.80 -4.19
C ALA A 35 8.37 -4.38 -3.55
N TRP A 36 8.06 -5.65 -3.82
CA TRP A 36 6.92 -6.33 -3.21
C TRP A 36 7.10 -6.57 -1.70
N SER A 37 8.31 -6.92 -1.24
CA SER A 37 8.61 -7.02 0.19
C SER A 37 8.39 -5.69 0.91
N LEU A 38 8.84 -4.57 0.33
CA LEU A 38 8.65 -3.24 0.89
C LEU A 38 7.17 -2.86 0.95
N ALA A 39 6.40 -3.19 -0.08
CA ALA A 39 4.96 -2.98 -0.07
C ALA A 39 4.25 -3.80 1.02
N LEU A 40 4.56 -5.09 1.13
CA LEU A 40 3.99 -5.97 2.16
C LEU A 40 4.38 -5.51 3.58
N ALA A 41 5.61 -5.04 3.76
CA ALA A 41 6.05 -4.46 5.03
C ALA A 41 5.29 -3.15 5.36
N ALA A 42 5.08 -2.27 4.38
CA ALA A 42 4.25 -1.07 4.55
C ALA A 42 2.81 -1.43 4.91
N PHE A 43 2.22 -2.43 4.26
CA PHE A 43 0.89 -2.91 4.60
C PHE A 43 0.81 -3.52 6.01
N ALA A 44 1.85 -4.25 6.43
CA ALA A 44 1.94 -4.77 7.80
C ALA A 44 2.03 -3.62 8.83
N LEU A 45 2.83 -2.59 8.57
CA LEU A 45 2.90 -1.39 9.43
C LEU A 45 1.56 -0.66 9.51
N ALA A 46 0.88 -0.47 8.38
CA ALA A 46 -0.44 0.14 8.35
C ALA A 46 -1.46 -0.70 9.13
N SER A 47 -1.46 -2.02 8.94
CA SER A 47 -2.36 -2.94 9.66
C SER A 47 -2.07 -2.97 11.17
N ALA A 48 -0.80 -2.89 11.57
CA ALA A 48 -0.39 -2.79 12.97
C ALA A 48 -0.86 -1.49 13.61
N ALA A 49 -0.74 -0.38 12.88
CA ALA A 49 -1.26 0.91 13.30
C ALA A 49 -2.80 0.88 13.42
N LEU A 50 -3.50 0.28 12.46
CA LEU A 50 -4.94 0.08 12.53
C LEU A 50 -5.33 -0.74 13.77
N TRP A 51 -4.62 -1.83 14.03
CA TRP A 51 -4.85 -2.67 15.20
C TRP A 51 -4.66 -1.88 16.51
N ALA A 52 -3.57 -1.11 16.61
CA ALA A 52 -3.31 -0.25 17.78
C ALA A 52 -4.41 0.81 17.96
N GLY A 53 -4.77 1.52 16.88
CA GLY A 53 -5.77 2.59 16.91
C GLY A 53 -7.16 2.09 17.32
N VAL A 54 -7.56 0.92 16.84
CA VAL A 54 -8.87 0.32 17.20
C VAL A 54 -8.85 -0.36 18.58
N SER A 55 -7.68 -0.79 19.08
CA SER A 55 -7.58 -1.50 20.36
C SER A 55 -7.37 -0.57 21.56
N VAL A 56 -6.59 0.50 21.39
CA VAL A 56 -6.17 1.40 22.48
C VAL A 56 -6.68 2.83 22.27
N GLY A 57 -7.25 3.11 21.10
CA GLY A 57 -7.67 4.45 20.68
C GLY A 57 -6.66 5.08 19.71
N TRP A 58 -7.15 5.93 18.81
CA TRP A 58 -6.31 6.59 17.82
C TRP A 58 -5.56 7.76 18.44
N ASP A 59 -4.24 7.77 18.26
CA ASP A 59 -3.40 8.94 18.48
C ASP A 59 -2.86 9.48 17.15
N GLY A 60 -2.26 10.66 17.20
CA GLY A 60 -1.76 11.33 16.00
C GLY A 60 -0.69 10.52 15.26
N LEU A 61 0.19 9.82 15.99
CA LEU A 61 1.24 9.02 15.39
C LEU A 61 0.67 7.80 14.66
N THR A 62 -0.18 7.02 15.33
CA THR A 62 -0.79 5.80 14.78
C THR A 62 -1.61 6.13 13.53
N PHE A 63 -2.36 7.23 13.55
CA PHE A 63 -3.13 7.66 12.39
C PHE A 63 -2.22 8.06 11.22
N ARG A 64 -1.13 8.80 11.48
CA ARG A 64 -0.16 9.20 10.44
C ARG A 64 0.55 7.99 9.81
N VAL A 65 0.95 7.01 10.61
CA VAL A 65 1.55 5.75 10.14
C VAL A 65 0.55 4.97 9.29
N PHE A 66 -0.67 4.77 9.79
CA PHE A 66 -1.74 4.10 9.06
C PHE A 66 -2.00 4.76 7.70
N TYR A 67 -2.12 6.09 7.68
CA TYR A 67 -2.46 6.85 6.48
C TYR A 67 -1.30 6.86 5.47
N LEU A 68 -0.07 7.14 5.92
CA LEU A 68 1.11 7.18 5.05
C LEU A 68 1.35 5.83 4.40
N PHE A 69 1.47 4.77 5.20
CA PHE A 69 1.82 3.46 4.68
C PHE A 69 0.64 2.80 3.98
N GLY A 70 -0.57 2.89 4.53
CA GLY A 70 -1.76 2.24 3.97
C GLY A 70 -2.27 2.91 2.70
N ALA A 71 -2.41 4.25 2.71
CA ALA A 71 -3.10 4.98 1.65
C ALA A 71 -2.16 5.65 0.62
N ILE A 72 -0.90 5.89 0.96
CA ILE A 72 0.02 6.61 0.05
C ILE A 72 1.09 5.68 -0.50
N VAL A 73 1.87 5.03 0.37
CA VAL A 73 3.11 4.33 -0.05
C VAL A 73 2.85 2.91 -0.57
N ASN A 74 1.86 2.21 -0.02
CA ASN A 74 1.66 0.79 -0.32
C ASN A 74 1.31 0.51 -1.80
N VAL A 75 0.32 1.22 -2.36
CA VAL A 75 -0.14 0.97 -3.75
C VAL A 75 0.96 1.24 -4.80
N PRO A 76 1.70 2.36 -4.74
CA PRO A 76 2.84 2.61 -5.62
C PRO A 76 3.97 1.60 -5.46
N ALA A 77 4.28 1.18 -4.23
CA ALA A 77 5.31 0.17 -3.99
C ALA A 77 4.94 -1.18 -4.65
N LEU A 78 3.66 -1.58 -4.61
CA LEU A 78 3.17 -2.74 -5.37
C LEU A 78 3.31 -2.52 -6.88
N ALA A 79 2.89 -1.37 -7.39
CA ALA A 79 2.98 -1.01 -8.80
C ALA A 79 4.44 -1.04 -9.30
N LEU A 80 5.38 -0.61 -8.47
CA LEU A 80 6.81 -0.61 -8.77
C LEU A 80 7.35 -2.01 -9.06
N GLY A 81 6.92 -3.02 -8.29
CA GLY A 81 7.30 -4.41 -8.57
C GLY A 81 6.82 -4.87 -9.95
N THR A 82 5.62 -4.48 -10.35
CA THR A 82 5.09 -4.74 -11.70
C THR A 82 5.89 -4.01 -12.79
N VAL A 83 6.29 -2.76 -12.55
CA VAL A 83 7.15 -2.00 -13.46
C VAL A 83 8.52 -2.67 -13.61
N TYR A 84 9.12 -3.16 -12.52
CA TYR A 84 10.37 -3.93 -12.60
C TYR A 84 10.22 -5.21 -13.39
N LEU A 85 9.08 -5.90 -13.26
CA LEU A 85 8.80 -7.16 -13.93
C LEU A 85 8.54 -6.98 -15.43
N LEU A 86 7.76 -5.98 -15.84
CA LEU A 86 7.38 -5.75 -17.24
C LEU A 86 8.31 -4.79 -17.99
N GLY A 87 8.80 -3.76 -17.31
CA GLY A 87 9.59 -2.66 -17.88
C GLY A 87 11.10 -2.81 -17.70
N GLY A 88 11.56 -3.83 -16.96
CA GLY A 88 12.97 -4.10 -16.71
C GLY A 88 13.64 -3.11 -15.75
N ARG A 89 14.94 -3.31 -15.50
CA ARG A 89 15.69 -2.60 -14.45
C ARG A 89 15.76 -1.09 -14.65
N ARG A 90 15.95 -0.61 -15.89
CA ARG A 90 16.13 0.84 -16.16
C ARG A 90 14.88 1.64 -15.81
N ARG A 91 13.71 1.23 -16.33
CA ARG A 91 12.43 1.88 -16.00
C ARG A 91 12.09 1.70 -14.52
N GLY A 92 12.33 0.51 -13.98
CA GLY A 92 12.11 0.25 -12.55
C GLY A 92 12.91 1.17 -11.63
N HIS A 93 14.20 1.41 -11.87
CA HIS A 93 14.99 2.33 -11.03
C HIS A 93 14.52 3.78 -11.14
N HIS A 94 14.18 4.22 -12.36
CA HIS A 94 13.64 5.58 -12.56
C HIS A 94 12.34 5.78 -11.75
N TRP A 95 11.38 4.86 -11.89
CA TRP A 95 10.13 4.92 -11.14
C TRP A 95 10.32 4.67 -9.64
N ALA A 96 11.30 3.87 -9.23
CA ALA A 96 11.64 3.69 -7.82
C ALA A 96 12.08 5.01 -7.19
N LEU A 97 12.92 5.78 -7.88
CA LEU A 97 13.35 7.10 -7.41
C LEU A 97 12.17 8.07 -7.30
N VAL A 98 11.30 8.10 -8.31
CA VAL A 98 10.09 8.94 -8.31
C VAL A 98 9.20 8.59 -7.12
N ILE A 99 8.92 7.31 -6.91
CA ILE A 99 8.08 6.83 -5.79
C ILE A 99 8.75 7.13 -4.45
N LEU A 100 10.06 6.97 -4.33
CA LEU A 100 10.80 7.28 -3.12
C LEU A 100 10.70 8.77 -2.76
N VAL A 101 10.91 9.65 -3.74
CA VAL A 101 10.82 11.11 -3.54
C VAL A 101 9.39 11.51 -3.18
N LEU A 102 8.38 10.99 -3.87
CA LEU A 102 6.97 11.25 -3.54
C LEU A 102 6.59 10.73 -2.16
N SER A 103 7.09 9.55 -1.77
CA SER A 103 6.85 8.96 -0.45
C SER A 103 7.49 9.80 0.66
N ALA A 104 8.73 10.26 0.46
CA ALA A 104 9.43 11.14 1.39
C ALA A 104 8.73 12.50 1.53
N PHE A 105 8.28 13.08 0.41
CA PHE A 105 7.49 14.30 0.42
C PHE A 105 6.17 14.12 1.17
N ALA A 106 5.42 13.06 0.88
CA ALA A 106 4.16 12.75 1.56
C ALA A 106 4.36 12.50 3.06
N ALA A 107 5.46 11.83 3.45
CA ALA A 107 5.82 11.64 4.86
C ALA A 107 6.05 12.99 5.56
N GLY A 108 6.76 13.92 4.92
CA GLY A 108 6.95 15.28 5.43
C GLY A 108 5.62 16.04 5.58
N VAL A 109 4.75 15.98 4.57
CA VAL A 109 3.43 16.61 4.61
C VAL A 109 2.59 16.04 5.75
N ILE A 110 2.52 14.72 5.89
CA ILE A 110 1.75 14.04 6.95
C ILE A 110 2.33 14.34 8.34
N ALA A 111 3.66 14.46 8.46
CA ALA A 111 4.31 14.77 9.74
C ALA A 111 4.01 16.18 10.25
N VAL A 112 3.71 17.13 9.37
CA VAL A 112 3.43 18.53 9.75
C VAL A 112 1.94 18.87 9.63
N ALA A 113 1.15 18.06 8.93
CA ALA A 113 -0.27 18.29 8.74
C ALA A 113 -1.02 18.37 10.09
N PRO A 114 -1.73 19.49 10.36
CA PRO A 114 -2.57 19.61 11.54
C PRO A 114 -3.82 18.74 11.39
N PHE A 115 -4.28 18.19 12.51
CA PHE A 115 -5.55 17.48 12.56
C PHE A 115 -6.69 18.50 12.63
N THR A 116 -7.63 18.40 11.69
CA THR A 116 -8.76 19.34 11.56
C THR A 116 -10.04 18.83 12.21
N GLY A 117 -10.04 17.59 12.70
CA GLY A 117 -11.18 16.96 13.38
C GLY A 117 -10.73 16.05 14.52
N PRO A 118 -11.65 15.68 15.43
CA PRO A 118 -11.34 14.78 16.53
C PRO A 118 -10.96 13.39 16.01
N LEU A 119 -9.95 12.77 16.62
CA LEU A 119 -9.61 11.38 16.33
C LEU A 119 -10.71 10.46 16.88
N PRO A 120 -11.29 9.55 16.07
CA PRO A 120 -12.29 8.61 16.55
C PRO A 120 -11.70 7.70 17.63
N ARG A 121 -12.54 7.22 18.56
CA ARG A 121 -12.07 6.30 19.62
C ARG A 121 -12.22 4.83 19.25
N GLU A 122 -13.28 4.47 18.52
CA GLU A 122 -13.62 3.06 18.25
C GLU A 122 -14.00 2.76 16.78
N GLU A 123 -13.98 3.77 15.91
CA GLU A 123 -14.32 3.62 14.49
C GLU A 123 -13.07 3.61 13.59
N LEU A 124 -13.25 3.12 12.37
CA LEU A 124 -12.24 3.19 11.32
C LEU A 124 -11.92 4.65 11.02
N ALA A 125 -10.71 5.10 11.36
CA ALA A 125 -10.34 6.50 11.16
C ALA A 125 -10.30 6.84 9.66
N ARG A 126 -11.25 7.68 9.25
CA ARG A 126 -11.35 8.17 7.86
C ARG A 126 -10.49 9.42 7.69
N GLY A 127 -9.59 9.39 6.70
CA GLY A 127 -8.76 10.54 6.30
C GLY A 127 -9.55 11.82 6.02
N SER A 128 -10.80 11.69 5.54
CA SER A 128 -11.72 12.79 5.25
C SER A 128 -12.20 13.56 6.48
N GLU A 129 -12.17 12.93 7.64
CA GLU A 129 -12.68 13.51 8.90
C GLU A 129 -11.56 14.14 9.73
N VAL A 130 -10.31 13.74 9.49
CA VAL A 130 -9.17 14.08 10.37
C VAL A 130 -8.14 14.99 9.71
N PHE A 131 -7.92 14.91 8.39
CA PHE A 131 -6.95 15.76 7.67
C PHE A 131 -7.61 16.81 6.78
N GLY A 132 -6.93 17.94 6.59
CA GLY A 132 -7.26 18.92 5.55
C GLY A 132 -7.14 18.35 4.11
N PRO A 133 -7.45 19.15 3.08
CA PRO A 133 -7.54 18.66 1.69
C PRO A 133 -6.20 18.14 1.12
N LEU A 134 -5.06 18.70 1.54
CA LEU A 134 -3.74 18.38 0.96
C LEU A 134 -3.31 16.90 1.18
N PRO A 135 -3.31 16.34 2.41
CA PRO A 135 -3.05 14.91 2.60
C PRO A 135 -4.00 13.99 1.83
N ARG A 136 -5.27 14.39 1.67
CA ARG A 136 -6.27 13.59 0.93
C ARG A 136 -6.00 13.55 -0.55
N VAL A 137 -5.69 14.69 -1.16
CA VAL A 137 -5.35 14.77 -2.59
C VAL A 137 -4.07 13.99 -2.87
N LEU A 138 -3.09 14.02 -1.97
CA LEU A 138 -1.88 13.20 -2.08
C LEU A 138 -2.22 11.69 -2.03
N ALA A 139 -3.04 11.24 -1.08
CA ALA A 139 -3.43 9.84 -1.03
C ALA A 139 -4.23 9.42 -2.26
N ALA A 140 -5.21 10.21 -2.68
CA ALA A 140 -6.04 9.92 -3.84
C ALA A 140 -5.22 9.86 -5.15
N SER A 141 -4.32 10.83 -5.36
CA SER A 141 -3.46 10.85 -6.56
C SER A 141 -2.50 9.67 -6.59
N THR A 142 -1.84 9.38 -5.45
CA THR A 142 -0.81 8.33 -5.38
C THR A 142 -1.45 6.94 -5.48
N SER A 143 -2.58 6.71 -4.80
CA SER A 143 -3.34 5.46 -4.91
C SER A 143 -4.00 5.30 -6.28
N GLY A 144 -4.58 6.36 -6.84
CA GLY A 144 -5.22 6.30 -8.16
C GLY A 144 -4.23 5.98 -9.27
N LEU A 145 -3.08 6.66 -9.29
CA LEU A 145 -2.02 6.40 -10.27
C LEU A 145 -1.41 5.01 -10.08
N GLY A 146 -1.14 4.60 -8.84
CA GLY A 146 -0.63 3.26 -8.54
C GLY A 146 -1.60 2.16 -8.96
N ALA A 147 -2.89 2.31 -8.66
CA ALA A 147 -3.93 1.38 -9.05
C ALA A 147 -4.04 1.27 -10.58
N LEU A 148 -3.97 2.40 -11.30
CA LEU A 148 -4.00 2.41 -12.76
C LEU A 148 -2.81 1.65 -13.37
N VAL A 149 -1.60 1.84 -12.82
CA VAL A 149 -0.42 1.06 -13.24
C VAL A 149 -0.59 -0.43 -12.96
N LEU A 150 -1.16 -0.80 -11.82
CA LEU A 150 -1.44 -2.20 -11.48
C LEU A 150 -2.46 -2.82 -12.43
N VAL A 151 -3.57 -2.14 -12.70
CA VAL A 151 -4.62 -2.61 -13.62
C VAL A 151 -4.07 -2.77 -15.04
N LEU A 152 -3.36 -1.76 -15.56
CA LEU A 152 -2.76 -1.82 -16.89
C LEU A 152 -1.68 -2.90 -16.97
N GLY A 153 -0.85 -3.03 -15.94
CA GLY A 153 0.19 -4.07 -15.87
C GLY A 153 -0.41 -5.48 -15.81
N ALA A 154 -1.47 -5.68 -15.04
CA ALA A 154 -2.19 -6.96 -14.94
C ALA A 154 -2.86 -7.32 -16.28
N LEU A 155 -3.51 -6.35 -16.94
CA LEU A 155 -4.14 -6.55 -18.24
C LEU A 155 -3.11 -6.89 -19.33
N TRP A 156 -2.00 -6.15 -19.38
CA TRP A 156 -0.89 -6.44 -20.29
C TRP A 156 -0.31 -7.84 -20.05
N SER A 157 -0.13 -8.22 -18.78
CA SER A 157 0.40 -9.54 -18.42
C SER A 157 -0.57 -10.67 -18.80
N ALA A 158 -1.89 -10.47 -18.67
CA ALA A 158 -2.90 -11.44 -19.06
C ALA A 158 -2.95 -11.66 -20.58
N ILE A 159 -2.78 -10.58 -21.36
CA ILE A 159 -2.71 -10.65 -22.83
C ILE A 159 -1.43 -11.36 -23.29
N ARG A 160 -0.30 -11.13 -22.59
CA ARG A 160 1.00 -11.67 -22.96
C ARG A 160 1.25 -13.11 -22.47
N VAL A 161 0.64 -13.52 -21.36
CA VAL A 161 0.85 -14.85 -20.76
C VAL A 161 -0.49 -15.60 -20.67
N ARG A 162 -0.72 -16.53 -21.60
CA ARG A 162 -1.91 -17.41 -21.61
C ARG A 162 -1.81 -18.59 -20.61
N ARG A 163 -1.34 -18.37 -19.38
CA ARG A 163 -1.33 -19.40 -18.32
C ARG A 163 -2.45 -19.13 -17.33
N ALA A 164 -3.43 -20.05 -17.27
CA ALA A 164 -4.68 -19.91 -16.50
C ALA A 164 -4.47 -19.43 -15.05
N ARG A 165 -3.44 -19.94 -14.35
CA ARG A 165 -3.13 -19.59 -12.95
C ARG A 165 -2.75 -18.11 -12.74
N LEU A 166 -2.09 -17.49 -13.71
CA LEU A 166 -1.73 -16.06 -13.68
C LEU A 166 -2.93 -15.18 -14.02
N VAL A 167 -3.86 -15.67 -14.85
CA VAL A 167 -5.12 -14.98 -15.15
C VAL A 167 -5.98 -14.91 -13.89
N THR A 168 -6.12 -16.00 -13.13
CA THR A 168 -6.89 -16.01 -11.88
C THR A 168 -6.29 -15.05 -10.84
N ALA A 169 -4.96 -15.01 -10.70
CA ALA A 169 -4.28 -14.09 -9.79
C ALA A 169 -4.49 -12.62 -10.20
N ASN A 170 -4.38 -12.30 -11.50
CA ASN A 170 -4.61 -10.94 -12.00
C ASN A 170 -6.07 -10.50 -11.85
N VAL A 171 -7.02 -11.41 -12.05
CA VAL A 171 -8.45 -11.14 -11.81
C VAL A 171 -8.71 -10.88 -10.32
N LEU A 172 -8.12 -11.67 -9.42
CA LEU A 172 -8.25 -11.44 -7.97
C LEU A 172 -7.63 -10.11 -7.54
N ILE A 173 -6.49 -9.71 -8.09
CA ILE A 173 -5.89 -8.39 -7.84
C ILE A 173 -6.79 -7.28 -8.37
N ALA A 174 -7.34 -7.42 -9.59
CA ALA A 174 -8.24 -6.43 -10.19
C ALA A 174 -9.53 -6.28 -9.39
N VAL A 175 -10.15 -7.40 -8.98
CA VAL A 175 -11.35 -7.42 -8.14
C VAL A 175 -11.07 -6.83 -6.77
N GLY A 176 -9.96 -7.22 -6.12
CA GLY A 176 -9.53 -6.64 -4.86
C GLY A 176 -9.34 -5.12 -4.96
N THR A 177 -8.67 -4.65 -6.01
CA THR A 177 -8.45 -3.21 -6.26
C THR A 177 -9.77 -2.47 -6.49
N LEU A 178 -10.71 -3.04 -7.24
CA LEU A 178 -12.04 -2.45 -7.48
C LEU A 178 -12.88 -2.38 -6.21
N ILE A 179 -12.87 -3.44 -5.39
CA ILE A 179 -13.58 -3.47 -4.11
C ILE A 179 -13.00 -2.42 -3.15
N THR A 180 -11.68 -2.34 -3.05
CA THR A 180 -11.01 -1.32 -2.21
C THR A 180 -11.24 0.09 -2.76
N GLY A 181 -11.22 0.29 -4.08
CA GLY A 181 -11.51 1.58 -4.71
C GLY A 181 -12.97 2.04 -4.54
N ALA A 182 -13.92 1.11 -4.46
CA ALA A 182 -15.33 1.40 -4.19
C ALA A 182 -15.63 1.67 -2.70
N SER A 183 -14.66 1.44 -1.80
CA SER A 183 -14.82 1.63 -0.35
C SER A 183 -14.34 3.01 0.17
N GLY A 184 -13.84 3.86 -0.73
CA GLY A 184 -13.38 5.22 -0.42
C GLY A 184 -14.49 6.23 -0.26
#